data_AF-A0A6P0JZQ2-F1
#
_entry.id   AF-A0A6P0JZQ2-F1
#
_cell.length_a   1.000
_cell.length_b   1.000
_cell.length_c   1.000
_cell.angle_alpha   90.00
_cell.angle_beta   90.00
_cell.angle_gamma   90.00
#
_symmetry.space_group_name_H-M   'P 1'
#
loop_
_entity.id
_entity.type
_entity.pdbx_description
1 polymer ?
#
loop_
_entity_poly.entity_id
_entity_poly.type
_entity_poly.pdbx_seq_one_letter_code
_entity_poly.pdbx_strand_id
1 'polypeptide(L)'
;PEILGPSDRQEKPGDLNTIFDFYLNSQNLPDSDPLYEAKFLIVGEGGAGKTSLAKKLQNPDYELQTDEQSTEGIDVIRWEFPSPEGHDFRVNIWDFGGQEIYHATHQFFLTKRSLYVLVADTRQENTDFYYWLKIVELLSDNSPILIVKNQKQDRLCQINERALRGEFTNLKETLATNLATNDGLDSIKTAIQQYISRLDHIGTPLPGHWVRIRAVLENYAQTRNYISLTEYYDLCRQNGFKDEKRMLAVSQYLHNLGICLHFQKVKLLKKTIILRPEWATSAVYKVLDNKTVQNNLGCFSDDTLESIWDEGDTANMRDELLQLMMEFGLCYEIPHCKGRYIAPQLLAKEQPDYAWDDPTARSRLRPSTSSV
;
A
#
# COMPACT_ATOMS: atom_id res chain seq x y z
N PRO A 1 15.48 25.63 -5.95
CA PRO A 1 14.28 26.23 -5.30
C PRO A 1 13.45 25.12 -4.67
N GLU A 2 13.16 25.22 -3.38
CA GLU A 2 12.43 24.23 -2.58
C GLU A 2 11.09 23.86 -3.24
N ILE A 3 10.98 22.61 -3.75
CA ILE A 3 9.72 22.01 -4.26
C ILE A 3 9.13 21.02 -3.24
N LEU A 4 9.80 20.83 -2.11
CA LEU A 4 9.29 20.01 -1.02
C LEU A 4 8.72 20.97 0.02
N GLY A 5 7.39 20.93 0.17
CA GLY A 5 6.69 21.66 1.23
C GLY A 5 7.27 21.37 2.61
N PRO A 6 6.96 22.20 3.62
CA PRO A 6 7.57 22.10 4.94
C PRO A 6 7.45 20.69 5.51
N SER A 7 8.59 20.18 5.99
CA SER A 7 8.81 18.85 6.58
C SER A 7 8.15 18.66 7.96
N ASP A 8 7.05 19.36 8.24
CA ASP A 8 6.32 19.33 9.52
C ASP A 8 5.22 18.26 9.55
N ARG A 9 5.57 17.04 9.14
CA ARG A 9 4.82 15.82 9.53
C ARG A 9 5.78 14.80 10.13
N GLN A 10 6.45 15.20 11.22
CA GLN A 10 6.90 14.22 12.22
C GLN A 10 5.66 13.54 12.79
N GLU A 11 5.18 12.46 12.15
CA GLU A 11 4.37 11.49 12.87
C GLU A 11 5.26 10.92 13.98
N LYS A 12 4.95 11.33 15.21
CA LYS A 12 5.53 10.78 16.43
C LYS A 12 5.49 9.25 16.35
N PRO A 13 6.50 8.54 16.90
CA PRO A 13 6.46 7.08 17.01
C PRO A 13 5.09 6.68 17.56
N GLY A 14 4.49 5.65 16.94
CA GLY A 14 3.06 5.33 17.05
C GLY A 14 2.45 5.66 18.40
N ASP A 15 1.35 6.41 18.38
CA ASP A 15 0.73 7.07 19.55
C ASP A 15 1.03 6.34 20.85
N LEU A 16 1.82 6.95 21.73
CA LEU A 16 2.22 6.41 23.03
C LEU A 16 1.01 5.86 23.79
N ASN A 17 -0.19 6.44 23.60
CA ASN A 17 -1.43 5.93 24.17
C ASN A 17 -1.81 4.54 23.65
N THR A 18 -1.57 4.23 22.37
CA THR A 18 -1.81 2.90 21.80
C THR A 18 -0.86 1.86 22.39
N ILE A 19 0.41 2.24 22.60
CA ILE A 19 1.42 1.38 23.23
C ILE A 19 1.14 1.21 24.73
N PHE A 20 0.72 2.27 25.42
CA PHE A 20 0.31 2.23 26.82
C PHE A 20 -0.98 1.44 27.03
N ASP A 21 -1.99 1.60 26.17
CA ASP A 21 -3.23 0.82 26.21
C ASP A 21 -2.96 -0.66 25.90
N PHE A 22 -2.08 -0.94 24.95
CA PHE A 22 -1.60 -2.29 24.67
C PHE A 22 -0.93 -2.92 25.92
N TYR A 23 -0.02 -2.18 26.56
CA TYR A 23 0.68 -2.60 27.78
C TYR A 23 -0.24 -2.77 29.00
N LEU A 24 -1.25 -1.91 29.16
CA LEU A 24 -2.22 -2.00 30.26
C LEU A 24 -3.22 -3.16 30.07
N ASN A 25 -3.51 -3.53 28.81
CA ASN A 25 -4.38 -4.66 28.49
C ASN A 25 -3.66 -6.01 28.60
N SER A 26 -2.38 -6.10 28.24
CA SER A 26 -1.62 -7.35 28.32
C SER A 26 -1.36 -7.83 29.75
N GLN A 27 -1.39 -6.93 30.75
CA GLN A 27 -1.19 -7.30 32.16
C GLN A 27 -2.42 -7.95 32.85
N ASN A 28 -3.62 -7.93 32.23
CA ASN A 28 -4.87 -8.28 32.91
C ASN A 28 -5.70 -9.40 32.23
N LEU A 29 -5.12 -10.22 31.34
CA LEU A 29 -5.89 -11.24 30.60
C LEU A 29 -5.36 -12.67 30.82
N PRO A 30 -6.26 -13.65 31.08
CA PRO A 30 -5.90 -15.07 31.14
C PRO A 30 -5.58 -15.68 29.75
N ASP A 31 -6.08 -15.09 28.66
CA ASP A 31 -5.92 -15.57 27.29
C ASP A 31 -5.28 -14.48 26.41
N SER A 32 -3.98 -14.63 26.14
CA SER A 32 -3.26 -13.83 25.15
C SER A 32 -2.69 -14.75 24.08
N ASP A 33 -3.07 -14.51 22.83
CA ASP A 33 -2.52 -15.26 21.71
C ASP A 33 -1.42 -14.42 21.04
N PRO A 34 -0.21 -14.96 20.86
CA PRO A 34 0.85 -14.28 20.12
C PRO A 34 0.44 -14.08 18.66
N LEU A 35 0.65 -12.87 18.14
CA LEU A 35 0.41 -12.60 16.72
C LEU A 35 1.60 -13.06 15.88
N TYR A 36 1.37 -14.06 15.03
CA TYR A 36 2.29 -14.49 13.97
C TYR A 36 1.75 -14.09 12.60
N GLU A 37 1.43 -12.80 12.45
CA GLU A 37 0.93 -12.23 11.19
C GLU A 37 1.81 -11.07 10.74
N ALA A 38 2.25 -11.11 9.48
CA ALA A 38 3.12 -10.09 8.91
C ALA A 38 2.59 -9.58 7.57
N LYS A 39 2.95 -8.33 7.27
CA LYS A 39 2.77 -7.74 5.94
C LYS A 39 4.08 -7.83 5.16
N PHE A 40 3.99 -8.37 3.96
CA PHE A 40 5.12 -8.50 3.04
C PHE A 40 4.80 -7.78 1.73
N LEU A 41 5.64 -6.85 1.30
CA LEU A 41 5.39 -6.04 0.11
C LEU A 41 6.45 -6.31 -0.95
N ILE A 42 5.99 -6.55 -2.18
CA ILE A 42 6.86 -6.75 -3.34
C ILE A 42 6.77 -5.52 -4.24
N VAL A 43 7.89 -4.84 -4.42
CA VAL A 43 8.01 -3.61 -5.21
C VAL A 43 9.03 -3.77 -6.32
N GLY A 44 9.02 -2.86 -7.29
CA GLY A 44 9.94 -2.88 -8.43
C GLY A 44 9.22 -2.65 -9.76
N GLU A 45 10.01 -2.62 -10.83
CA GLU A 45 9.51 -2.25 -12.16
C GLU A 45 8.43 -3.20 -12.70
N GLY A 46 7.65 -2.68 -13.64
CA GLY A 46 6.72 -3.48 -14.43
C GLY A 46 7.42 -4.64 -15.13
N GLY A 47 6.85 -5.84 -15.01
CA GLY A 47 7.44 -7.05 -15.57
C GLY A 47 8.68 -7.57 -14.85
N ALA A 48 9.08 -7.03 -13.69
CA ALA A 48 10.28 -7.51 -12.98
C ALA A 48 10.18 -8.97 -12.48
N GLY A 49 8.96 -9.51 -12.34
CA GLY A 49 8.67 -10.84 -11.79
C GLY A 49 8.10 -10.83 -10.38
N LYS A 50 7.44 -9.73 -9.97
CA LYS A 50 6.84 -9.55 -8.64
C LYS A 50 5.74 -10.59 -8.37
N THR A 51 4.74 -10.64 -9.25
CA THR A 51 3.65 -11.61 -9.26
C THR A 51 4.17 -13.05 -9.30
N SER A 52 5.15 -13.31 -10.17
CA SER A 52 5.78 -14.61 -10.29
C SER A 52 6.47 -15.04 -8.98
N LEU A 53 7.17 -14.13 -8.30
CA LEU A 53 7.78 -14.39 -6.99
C LEU A 53 6.70 -14.65 -5.94
N ALA A 54 5.64 -13.84 -5.88
CA ALA A 54 4.54 -14.01 -4.93
C ALA A 54 3.90 -15.41 -5.05
N LYS A 55 3.57 -15.82 -6.29
CA LYS A 55 2.96 -17.13 -6.58
C LYS A 55 3.92 -18.28 -6.29
N LYS A 56 5.21 -18.14 -6.60
CA LYS A 56 6.25 -19.14 -6.28
C LYS A 56 6.50 -19.31 -4.78
N LEU A 57 6.38 -18.24 -3.98
CA LEU A 57 6.48 -18.33 -2.52
C LEU A 57 5.31 -19.14 -1.93
N GLN A 58 4.09 -18.90 -2.44
CA GLN A 58 2.90 -19.63 -2.05
C GLN A 58 2.93 -21.09 -2.52
N ASN A 59 3.28 -21.32 -3.78
CA ASN A 59 3.37 -22.62 -4.41
C ASN A 59 4.66 -22.73 -5.26
N PRO A 60 5.72 -23.39 -4.75
CA PRO A 60 6.97 -23.58 -5.49
C PRO A 60 6.80 -24.27 -6.85
N ASP A 61 5.77 -25.09 -6.99
CA ASP A 61 5.43 -25.84 -8.21
C ASP A 61 4.63 -25.01 -9.21
N TYR A 62 4.34 -23.74 -8.93
CA TYR A 62 3.66 -22.84 -9.88
C TYR A 62 4.46 -22.74 -11.18
N GLU A 63 3.84 -23.07 -12.31
CA GLU A 63 4.45 -22.89 -13.63
C GLU A 63 4.24 -21.45 -14.10
N LEU A 64 5.32 -20.79 -14.52
CA LEU A 64 5.25 -19.42 -15.02
C LEU A 64 4.44 -19.37 -16.32
N GLN A 65 3.44 -18.50 -16.37
CA GLN A 65 2.64 -18.30 -17.57
C GLN A 65 3.33 -17.29 -18.51
N THR A 66 3.43 -17.63 -19.79
CA THR A 66 4.07 -16.77 -20.81
C THR A 66 3.23 -15.56 -21.20
N ASP A 67 1.92 -15.63 -20.94
CA ASP A 67 0.89 -14.63 -21.24
C ASP A 67 0.26 -14.03 -19.97
N GLU A 68 0.95 -14.13 -18.83
CA GLU A 68 0.52 -13.50 -17.58
C GLU A 68 0.33 -11.99 -17.82
N GLN A 69 -0.94 -11.55 -17.81
CA GLN A 69 -1.30 -10.14 -17.85
C GLN A 69 -0.62 -9.44 -16.68
N SER A 70 -0.19 -8.19 -16.89
CA SER A 70 0.33 -7.39 -15.78
C SER A 70 -0.75 -7.20 -14.73
N THR A 71 -0.42 -7.39 -13.45
CA THR A 71 -1.35 -7.12 -12.35
C THR A 71 -1.89 -5.70 -12.45
N GLU A 72 -3.21 -5.57 -12.41
CA GLU A 72 -3.93 -4.29 -12.37
C GLU A 72 -4.14 -3.91 -10.91
N GLY A 73 -3.53 -2.81 -10.48
CA GLY A 73 -3.62 -2.36 -9.10
C GLY A 73 -2.83 -3.22 -8.12
N ILE A 74 -3.51 -3.85 -7.15
CA ILE A 74 -2.86 -4.59 -6.05
C ILE A 74 -3.55 -5.93 -5.86
N ASP A 75 -2.75 -7.00 -5.85
CA ASP A 75 -3.17 -8.34 -5.42
C ASP A 75 -2.61 -8.65 -4.03
N VAL A 76 -3.48 -9.15 -3.15
CA VAL A 76 -3.06 -9.64 -1.82
C VAL A 76 -3.16 -11.15 -1.76
N ILE A 77 -2.01 -11.80 -1.65
CA ILE A 77 -1.86 -13.25 -1.62
C ILE A 77 -1.54 -13.68 -0.20
N ARG A 78 -2.35 -14.60 0.35
CA ARG A 78 -2.07 -15.21 1.66
C ARG A 78 -1.04 -16.32 1.50
N TRP A 79 0.04 -16.22 2.26
CA TRP A 79 1.08 -17.23 2.35
C TRP A 79 1.25 -17.66 3.80
N GLU A 80 1.32 -18.96 4.04
CA GLU A 80 1.50 -19.52 5.37
C GLU A 80 2.74 -20.41 5.43
N PHE A 81 3.42 -20.38 6.56
CA PHE A 81 4.53 -21.29 6.83
C PHE A 81 4.66 -21.58 8.33
N PRO A 82 5.12 -22.78 8.70
CA PRO A 82 5.37 -23.10 10.10
C PRO A 82 6.67 -22.46 10.57
N SER A 83 6.68 -21.94 11.79
CA SER A 83 7.89 -21.53 12.47
C SER A 83 8.67 -22.76 12.95
N PRO A 84 10.00 -22.65 13.18
CA PRO A 84 10.77 -23.72 13.82
C PRO A 84 10.24 -24.13 15.21
N GLU A 85 9.50 -23.24 15.87
CA GLU A 85 8.89 -23.43 17.18
C GLU A 85 7.45 -24.00 17.09
N GLY A 86 6.94 -24.25 15.89
CA GLY A 86 5.63 -24.85 15.65
C GLY A 86 4.47 -23.85 15.59
N HIS A 87 4.75 -22.55 15.44
CA HIS A 87 3.72 -21.52 15.26
C HIS A 87 3.40 -21.32 13.77
N ASP A 88 2.13 -21.27 13.40
CA ASP A 88 1.74 -20.98 12.02
C ASP A 88 1.84 -19.47 11.75
N PHE A 89 2.78 -19.10 10.87
CA PHE A 89 2.88 -17.73 10.38
C PHE A 89 1.90 -17.49 9.24
N ARG A 90 1.16 -16.39 9.32
CA ARG A 90 0.37 -15.86 8.22
C ARG A 90 1.06 -14.63 7.66
N VAL A 91 1.27 -14.61 6.35
CA VAL A 91 1.83 -13.48 5.64
C VAL A 91 0.85 -13.01 4.59
N ASN A 92 0.51 -11.73 4.62
CA ASN A 92 -0.24 -11.09 3.55
C ASN A 92 0.79 -10.48 2.59
N ILE A 93 0.96 -11.10 1.42
CA ILE A 93 1.86 -10.66 0.36
C ILE A 93 1.12 -9.64 -0.51
N TRP A 94 1.62 -8.42 -0.57
CA TRP A 94 1.11 -7.35 -1.41
C TRP A 94 1.94 -7.29 -2.70
N ASP A 95 1.34 -7.71 -3.80
CA ASP A 95 1.90 -7.64 -5.16
C ASP A 95 1.33 -6.42 -5.88
N PHE A 96 2.20 -5.46 -6.17
CA PHE A 96 1.84 -4.20 -6.81
C PHE A 96 1.94 -4.31 -8.33
N GLY A 97 0.97 -3.72 -9.02
CA GLY A 97 0.87 -3.72 -10.47
C GLY A 97 2.06 -3.09 -11.18
N GLY A 98 2.45 -3.66 -12.32
CA GLY A 98 3.54 -3.12 -13.14
C GLY A 98 3.19 -1.87 -13.94
N GLN A 99 1.89 -1.58 -14.10
CA GLN A 99 1.37 -0.37 -14.78
C GLN A 99 1.23 0.82 -13.83
N GLU A 100 1.84 0.78 -12.66
CA GLU A 100 1.86 1.92 -11.76
C GLU A 100 2.79 2.98 -12.35
N ILE A 101 2.21 3.80 -13.23
CA ILE A 101 2.81 4.96 -13.83
C ILE A 101 3.10 5.92 -12.67
N TYR A 102 4.28 5.75 -12.08
CA TYR A 102 5.11 6.79 -11.50
C TYR A 102 4.44 7.63 -10.37
N HIS A 103 4.80 7.31 -9.11
CA HIS A 103 5.29 8.30 -8.13
C HIS A 103 4.49 8.74 -6.86
N ALA A 104 3.29 8.26 -6.52
CA ALA A 104 2.66 8.68 -5.23
C ALA A 104 1.70 7.70 -4.53
N THR A 105 1.14 6.74 -5.26
CA THR A 105 -0.04 5.97 -4.83
C THR A 105 0.27 4.93 -3.76
N HIS A 106 1.51 4.43 -3.77
CA HIS A 106 1.98 3.40 -2.87
C HIS A 106 2.08 3.87 -1.43
N GLN A 107 2.18 5.19 -1.17
CA GLN A 107 2.41 5.74 0.18
C GLN A 107 1.44 5.20 1.23
N PHE A 108 0.23 4.86 0.82
CA PHE A 108 -0.81 4.36 1.72
C PHE A 108 -0.69 2.89 2.07
N PHE A 109 -0.09 2.11 1.16
CA PHE A 109 0.12 0.69 1.37
C PHE A 109 1.53 0.39 1.86
N LEU A 110 2.48 1.31 1.67
CA LEU A 110 3.80 1.25 2.26
C LEU A 110 3.68 1.65 3.74
N THR A 111 3.73 0.66 4.62
CA THR A 111 3.51 0.84 6.06
C THR A 111 4.68 0.30 6.88
N LYS A 112 4.82 0.83 8.09
CA LYS A 112 5.77 0.33 9.10
C LYS A 112 5.53 -1.15 9.40
N ARG A 113 6.49 -1.80 10.08
CA ARG A 113 6.37 -3.18 10.57
C ARG A 113 6.13 -4.20 9.44
N SER A 114 6.71 -3.94 8.28
CA SER A 114 6.57 -4.81 7.11
C SER A 114 7.93 -5.33 6.67
N LEU A 115 7.95 -6.39 5.87
CA LEU A 115 9.14 -6.73 5.08
C LEU A 115 8.93 -6.27 3.65
N TYR A 116 9.99 -5.72 3.04
CA TYR A 116 10.00 -5.33 1.64
C TYR A 116 10.94 -6.20 0.82
N VAL A 117 10.52 -6.53 -0.40
CA VAL A 117 11.40 -7.06 -1.44
C VAL A 117 11.31 -6.17 -2.67
N LEU A 118 12.45 -5.64 -3.11
CA LEU A 118 12.60 -5.01 -4.42
C LEU A 118 13.03 -6.07 -5.44
N VAL A 119 12.14 -6.41 -6.37
CA VAL A 119 12.45 -7.32 -7.47
C VAL A 119 12.99 -6.54 -8.66
N ALA A 120 14.16 -6.94 -9.15
CA ALA A 120 14.79 -6.36 -10.33
C ALA A 120 14.96 -7.41 -11.43
N ASP A 121 14.57 -7.08 -12.66
CA ASP A 121 14.77 -7.91 -13.86
C ASP A 121 16.06 -7.50 -14.58
N THR A 122 16.84 -8.52 -14.94
CA THR A 122 18.13 -8.41 -15.60
C THR A 122 18.10 -8.01 -17.07
N ARG A 123 16.92 -8.05 -17.73
CA ARG A 123 16.82 -7.73 -19.16
C ARG A 123 16.80 -6.24 -19.47
N GLN A 124 16.31 -5.40 -18.55
CA GLN A 124 15.99 -4.01 -18.86
C GLN A 124 17.06 -3.00 -18.40
N GLU A 125 17.96 -3.34 -17.47
CA GLU A 125 18.92 -2.40 -16.82
C GLU A 125 18.29 -1.07 -16.34
N ASN A 126 16.97 -1.01 -16.21
CA ASN A 126 16.20 0.21 -15.97
C ASN A 126 15.63 0.29 -14.55
N THR A 127 15.93 -0.67 -13.68
CA THR A 127 15.45 -0.60 -12.30
C THR A 127 16.12 0.57 -11.59
N ASP A 128 15.32 1.57 -11.24
CA ASP A 128 15.79 2.69 -10.43
C ASP A 128 15.86 2.25 -8.96
N PHE A 129 16.94 1.54 -8.62
CA PHE A 129 17.18 1.05 -7.26
C PHE A 129 17.14 2.19 -6.23
N TYR A 130 17.68 3.35 -6.59
CA TYR A 130 17.74 4.50 -5.70
C TYR A 130 16.33 4.97 -5.36
N TYR A 131 15.50 5.19 -6.38
CA TYR A 131 14.10 5.58 -6.22
C TYR A 131 13.34 4.60 -5.32
N TRP A 132 13.38 3.30 -5.61
CA TRP A 132 12.61 2.31 -4.86
C TRP A 132 13.08 2.19 -3.41
N LEU A 133 14.40 2.16 -3.18
CA LEU A 133 14.96 2.12 -1.83
C LEU A 133 14.61 3.39 -1.04
N LYS A 134 14.64 4.56 -1.70
CA LYS A 134 14.29 5.83 -1.07
C LYS A 134 12.82 5.93 -0.70
N ILE A 135 11.93 5.50 -1.59
CA ILE A 135 10.49 5.43 -1.35
C ILE A 135 10.19 4.52 -0.15
N VAL A 136 10.81 3.34 -0.08
CA VAL A 136 10.64 2.43 1.05
C VAL A 136 11.20 3.04 2.34
N GLU A 137 12.40 3.65 2.31
CA GLU A 137 12.97 4.33 3.48
C GLU A 137 12.04 5.42 4.03
N LEU A 138 11.51 6.27 3.15
CA LEU A 138 10.66 7.42 3.52
C LEU A 138 9.30 7.01 4.12
N LEU A 139 8.73 5.90 3.67
CA LEU A 139 7.32 5.56 3.94
C LEU A 139 7.15 4.39 4.91
N SER A 140 8.18 3.57 5.11
CA SER A 140 8.10 2.37 5.93
C SER A 140 8.70 2.51 7.33
N ASP A 141 9.19 3.70 7.70
CA ASP A 141 9.92 3.93 8.96
C ASP A 141 11.10 2.97 9.14
N ASN A 142 11.92 2.86 8.09
CA ASN A 142 13.12 2.02 8.06
C ASN A 142 12.85 0.50 8.21
N SER A 143 11.68 0.03 7.75
CA SER A 143 11.38 -1.41 7.66
C SER A 143 12.41 -2.14 6.78
N PRO A 144 12.78 -3.40 7.11
CA PRO A 144 13.81 -4.13 6.37
C PRO A 144 13.42 -4.32 4.91
N ILE A 145 14.40 -4.15 4.02
CA ILE A 145 14.26 -4.39 2.59
C ILE A 145 15.33 -5.37 2.09
N LEU A 146 14.92 -6.28 1.21
CA LEU A 146 15.80 -7.18 0.47
C LEU A 146 15.73 -6.83 -1.01
N ILE A 147 16.82 -7.03 -1.75
CA ILE A 147 16.83 -6.96 -3.22
C ILE A 147 16.84 -8.39 -3.76
N VAL A 148 15.91 -8.69 -4.68
CA VAL A 148 15.87 -9.95 -5.41
C VAL A 148 16.18 -9.69 -6.88
N LYS A 149 17.34 -10.17 -7.33
CA LYS A 149 17.80 -10.11 -8.72
C LYS A 149 17.22 -11.30 -9.48
N ASN A 150 16.15 -11.07 -10.23
CA ASN A 150 15.52 -12.07 -11.08
C ASN A 150 16.32 -12.23 -12.39
N GLN A 151 17.14 -13.28 -12.45
CA GLN A 151 18.05 -13.63 -13.54
C GLN A 151 17.33 -14.36 -14.67
N LYS A 152 16.40 -13.66 -15.33
CA LYS A 152 15.70 -14.21 -16.49
C LYS A 152 16.70 -14.53 -17.59
N GLN A 153 16.56 -15.72 -18.19
CA GLN A 153 17.45 -16.21 -19.25
C GLN A 153 18.93 -16.21 -18.84
N ASP A 154 19.20 -16.46 -17.56
CA ASP A 154 20.56 -16.58 -16.98
C ASP A 154 21.43 -15.32 -17.13
N ARG A 155 20.81 -14.16 -17.35
CA ARG A 155 21.51 -12.87 -17.35
C ARG A 155 21.77 -12.41 -15.92
N LEU A 156 22.98 -11.97 -15.64
CA LEU A 156 23.36 -11.45 -14.32
C LEU A 156 22.94 -9.98 -14.15
N CYS A 157 22.40 -9.62 -12.98
CA CYS A 157 22.16 -8.21 -12.61
C CYS A 157 23.39 -7.70 -11.87
N GLN A 158 24.09 -6.72 -12.43
CA GLN A 158 25.16 -6.04 -11.72
C GLN A 158 24.62 -4.79 -11.05
N ILE A 159 24.76 -4.72 -9.73
CA ILE A 159 24.42 -3.54 -8.93
C ILE A 159 25.60 -3.21 -8.03
N ASN A 160 25.81 -1.93 -7.75
CA ASN A 160 26.82 -1.48 -6.80
C ASN A 160 26.30 -1.66 -5.36
N GLU A 161 26.27 -2.92 -4.90
CA GLU A 161 25.73 -3.29 -3.58
C GLU A 161 26.41 -2.53 -2.44
N ARG A 162 27.71 -2.23 -2.57
CA ARG A 162 28.47 -1.50 -1.55
C ARG A 162 27.99 -0.04 -1.43
N ALA A 163 27.73 0.63 -2.54
CA ALA A 163 27.19 1.99 -2.53
C ALA A 163 25.78 2.01 -1.93
N LEU A 164 24.90 1.11 -2.38
CA LEU A 164 23.52 1.04 -1.89
C LEU A 164 23.46 0.75 -0.38
N ARG A 165 24.24 -0.22 0.11
CA ARG A 165 24.30 -0.53 1.55
C ARG A 165 24.94 0.59 2.38
N GLY A 166 25.78 1.43 1.78
CA GLY A 166 26.37 2.59 2.44
C GLY A 166 25.35 3.71 2.70
N GLU A 167 24.30 3.78 1.88
CA GLU A 167 23.25 4.81 1.96
C GLU A 167 21.98 4.30 2.66
N PHE A 168 21.53 3.09 2.33
CA PHE A 168 20.26 2.54 2.80
C PHE A 168 20.49 1.50 3.91
N THR A 169 20.40 1.93 5.17
CA THR A 169 20.66 1.06 6.34
C THR A 169 19.62 -0.04 6.57
N ASN A 170 18.41 0.11 6.01
CA ASN A 170 17.39 -0.92 5.98
C ASN A 170 17.62 -1.99 4.91
N LEU A 171 18.52 -1.78 3.93
CA LEU A 171 18.89 -2.82 2.96
C LEU A 171 19.68 -3.94 3.64
N LYS A 172 19.02 -5.08 3.85
CA LYS A 172 19.60 -6.20 4.61
C LYS A 172 20.34 -7.19 3.72
N GLU A 173 19.72 -7.62 2.64
CA GLU A 173 20.28 -8.63 1.74
C GLU A 173 20.04 -8.35 0.26
N THR A 174 20.93 -8.89 -0.56
CA THR A 174 20.78 -8.94 -2.01
C THR A 174 20.88 -10.41 -2.41
N LEU A 175 19.84 -10.93 -3.03
CA LEU A 175 19.71 -12.33 -3.42
C LEU A 175 19.51 -12.42 -4.94
N ALA A 176 19.81 -13.57 -5.51
CA ALA A 176 19.60 -13.85 -6.92
C ALA A 176 18.76 -15.10 -7.09
N THR A 177 17.92 -15.12 -8.11
CA THR A 177 17.11 -16.28 -8.46
C THR A 177 16.81 -16.30 -9.95
N ASN A 178 16.59 -17.48 -10.51
CA ASN A 178 15.90 -17.63 -11.76
C ASN A 178 14.52 -18.26 -11.47
N LEU A 179 13.46 -17.44 -11.53
CA LEU A 179 12.10 -17.88 -11.20
C LEU A 179 11.55 -18.95 -12.16
N ALA A 180 12.14 -19.10 -13.36
CA ALA A 180 11.74 -20.13 -14.31
C ALA A 180 12.29 -21.51 -13.93
N THR A 181 13.47 -21.57 -13.30
CA THR A 181 14.13 -22.83 -12.90
C THR A 181 14.04 -23.08 -11.39
N ASN A 182 13.50 -22.13 -10.61
CA ASN A 182 13.54 -22.08 -9.16
C ASN A 182 14.95 -22.01 -8.56
N ASP A 183 15.99 -21.75 -9.36
CA ASP A 183 17.35 -21.59 -8.83
C ASP A 183 17.40 -20.42 -7.84
N GLY A 184 18.00 -20.64 -6.66
CA GLY A 184 18.05 -19.66 -5.57
C GLY A 184 16.74 -19.35 -4.85
N LEU A 185 15.60 -19.93 -5.25
CA LEU A 185 14.28 -19.64 -4.65
C LEU A 185 14.21 -20.04 -3.18
N ASP A 186 14.80 -21.18 -2.80
CA ASP A 186 14.82 -21.65 -1.40
C ASP A 186 15.59 -20.71 -0.47
N SER A 187 16.71 -20.15 -0.96
CA SER A 187 17.48 -19.14 -0.23
C SER A 187 16.68 -17.86 -0.01
N ILE A 188 15.93 -17.42 -1.02
CA ILE A 188 15.02 -16.28 -0.92
C ILE A 188 13.91 -16.55 0.08
N LYS A 189 13.26 -17.70 -0.03
CA LYS A 189 12.19 -18.10 0.90
C LYS A 189 12.69 -18.13 2.34
N THR A 190 13.86 -18.73 2.57
CA THR A 190 14.49 -18.80 3.90
C THR A 190 14.81 -17.41 4.44
N ALA A 191 15.39 -16.52 3.63
CA ALA A 191 15.68 -15.16 4.03
C ALA A 191 14.40 -14.39 4.40
N ILE A 192 13.37 -14.47 3.56
CA ILE A 192 12.07 -13.84 3.81
C ILE A 192 11.48 -14.36 5.14
N GLN A 193 11.44 -15.67 5.37
CA GLN A 193 10.95 -16.26 6.61
C GLN A 193 11.75 -15.76 7.83
N GLN A 194 13.08 -15.69 7.71
CA GLN A 194 13.96 -15.20 8.76
C GLN A 194 13.68 -13.73 9.12
N TYR A 195 13.55 -12.85 8.14
CA TYR A 195 13.29 -11.43 8.41
C TYR A 195 11.87 -11.19 8.90
N ILE A 196 10.86 -11.87 8.34
CA ILE A 196 9.47 -11.81 8.81
C ILE A 196 9.41 -12.22 10.27
N SER A 197 10.04 -13.32 10.65
CA SER A 197 10.01 -13.84 12.03
C SER A 197 10.69 -12.91 13.05
N ARG A 198 11.48 -11.93 12.60
CA ARG A 198 12.20 -10.96 13.45
C ARG A 198 11.60 -9.56 13.44
N LEU A 199 10.48 -9.34 12.75
CA LEU A 199 9.79 -8.05 12.80
C LEU A 199 9.30 -7.78 14.23
N ASP A 200 9.47 -6.55 14.73
CA ASP A 200 9.31 -6.19 16.14
C ASP A 200 7.96 -6.57 16.79
N HIS A 201 6.91 -6.70 15.98
CA HIS A 201 5.55 -7.00 16.44
C HIS A 201 5.21 -8.49 16.43
N ILE A 202 6.06 -9.34 15.84
CA ILE A 202 5.84 -10.77 15.75
C ILE A 202 6.02 -11.41 17.13
N GLY A 203 5.11 -12.31 17.48
CA GLY A 203 5.06 -12.93 18.80
C GLY A 203 4.58 -11.99 19.91
N THR A 204 4.25 -10.74 19.58
CA THR A 204 3.68 -9.80 20.56
C THR A 204 2.29 -10.31 20.97
N PRO A 205 2.03 -10.52 22.28
CA PRO A 205 0.76 -11.06 22.75
C PRO A 205 -0.36 -10.07 22.48
N LEU A 206 -1.34 -10.46 21.69
CA LEU A 206 -2.54 -9.66 21.49
C LEU A 206 -3.61 -10.04 22.51
N PRO A 207 -4.39 -9.06 23.01
CA PRO A 207 -5.57 -9.38 23.80
C PRO A 207 -6.53 -10.27 23.00
N GLY A 208 -7.03 -11.37 23.57
CA GLY A 208 -7.88 -12.32 22.83
C GLY A 208 -9.13 -11.69 22.18
N HIS A 209 -9.63 -10.57 22.72
CA HIS A 209 -10.72 -9.81 22.10
C HIS A 209 -10.32 -9.10 20.78
N TRP A 210 -9.04 -8.73 20.59
CA TRP A 210 -8.54 -8.19 19.33
C TRP A 210 -8.47 -9.27 18.26
N VAL A 211 -7.97 -10.45 18.64
CA VAL A 211 -7.90 -11.63 17.76
C VAL A 211 -9.29 -12.02 17.28
N ARG A 212 -10.29 -12.02 18.17
CA ARG A 212 -11.70 -12.25 17.81
C ARG A 212 -12.21 -11.22 16.82
N ILE A 213 -11.97 -9.92 17.05
CA ILE A 213 -12.40 -8.88 16.12
C ILE A 213 -11.77 -9.06 14.74
N ARG A 214 -10.46 -9.33 14.68
CA ARG A 214 -9.74 -9.60 13.43
C ARG A 214 -10.36 -10.80 12.68
N ALA A 215 -10.65 -11.90 13.38
CA ALA A 215 -11.28 -13.08 12.79
C ALA A 215 -12.71 -12.78 12.26
N VAL A 216 -13.51 -11.99 13.00
CA VAL A 216 -14.86 -11.63 12.54
C VAL A 216 -14.82 -10.71 11.33
N LEU A 217 -13.93 -9.72 11.32
CA LEU A 217 -13.75 -8.84 10.16
C LEU A 217 -13.30 -9.61 8.92
N GLU A 218 -12.38 -10.57 9.09
CA GLU A 218 -11.97 -11.47 8.01
C GLU A 218 -13.14 -12.31 7.47
N ASN A 219 -13.99 -12.83 8.36
CA ASN A 219 -15.19 -13.55 7.93
C ASN A 219 -16.18 -12.63 7.19
N TYR A 220 -16.35 -11.39 7.64
CA TYR A 220 -17.19 -10.41 6.94
C TYR A 220 -16.64 -10.07 5.55
N ALA A 221 -15.30 -9.97 5.43
CA ALA A 221 -14.61 -9.69 4.17
C ALA A 221 -14.88 -10.76 3.10
N GLN A 222 -15.32 -11.97 3.47
CA GLN A 222 -15.70 -13.00 2.49
C GLN A 222 -16.92 -12.61 1.63
N THR A 223 -17.78 -11.72 2.13
CA THR A 223 -19.05 -11.37 1.47
C THR A 223 -19.30 -9.87 1.36
N ARG A 224 -18.50 -9.04 2.04
CA ARG A 224 -18.69 -7.59 2.11
C ARG A 224 -17.37 -6.87 1.82
N ASN A 225 -17.43 -5.80 1.05
CA ASN A 225 -16.25 -4.97 0.77
C ASN A 225 -15.93 -3.98 1.90
N TYR A 226 -16.95 -3.54 2.64
CA TYR A 226 -16.84 -2.57 3.72
C TYR A 226 -17.97 -2.72 4.75
N ILE A 227 -17.81 -2.05 5.89
CA ILE A 227 -18.86 -1.85 6.92
C ILE A 227 -18.84 -0.41 7.42
N SER A 228 -19.96 0.05 7.97
CA SER A 228 -20.01 1.34 8.65
C SER A 228 -19.28 1.31 10.00
N LEU A 229 -18.84 2.48 10.46
CA LEU A 229 -18.23 2.63 11.80
C LEU A 229 -19.21 2.23 12.91
N THR A 230 -20.51 2.46 12.72
CA THR A 230 -21.54 2.04 13.67
C THR A 230 -21.61 0.52 13.80
N GLU A 231 -21.66 -0.20 12.67
CA GLU A 231 -21.61 -1.67 12.64
C GLU A 231 -20.32 -2.19 13.30
N TYR A 232 -19.19 -1.53 13.04
CA TYR A 232 -17.92 -1.88 13.67
C TYR A 232 -17.96 -1.71 15.20
N TYR A 233 -18.50 -0.61 15.71
CA TYR A 233 -18.65 -0.41 17.15
C TYR A 233 -19.58 -1.44 17.78
N ASP A 234 -20.68 -1.78 17.12
CA ASP A 234 -21.60 -2.82 17.63
C ASP A 234 -20.93 -4.19 17.66
N LEU A 235 -20.16 -4.53 16.62
CA LEU A 235 -19.32 -5.72 16.59
C LEU A 235 -18.31 -5.73 17.76
N CYS A 236 -17.63 -4.61 18.00
CA CYS A 236 -16.70 -4.47 19.11
C CYS A 236 -17.38 -4.65 20.47
N ARG A 237 -18.56 -4.04 20.67
CA ARG A 237 -19.34 -4.17 21.91
C ARG A 237 -19.76 -5.61 22.17
N GLN A 238 -20.21 -6.32 21.14
CA GLN A 238 -20.56 -7.74 21.23
C GLN A 238 -19.37 -8.62 21.63
N ASN A 239 -18.14 -8.20 21.32
CA ASN A 239 -16.91 -8.91 21.66
C ASN A 239 -16.22 -8.37 22.94
N GLY A 240 -16.92 -7.56 23.73
CA GLY A 240 -16.49 -7.15 25.08
C GLY A 240 -15.81 -5.79 25.17
N PHE A 241 -15.74 -5.00 24.10
CA PHE A 241 -15.25 -3.63 24.18
C PHE A 241 -16.31 -2.69 24.76
N LYS A 242 -15.90 -1.79 25.66
CA LYS A 242 -16.78 -0.77 26.26
C LYS A 242 -16.44 0.66 25.85
N ASP A 243 -15.22 0.88 25.38
CA ASP A 243 -14.69 2.21 25.08
C ASP A 243 -14.39 2.33 23.58
N GLU A 244 -15.00 3.33 22.93
CA GLU A 244 -14.84 3.59 21.50
C GLU A 244 -13.41 3.97 21.12
N LYS A 245 -12.66 4.64 22.01
CA LYS A 245 -11.25 4.95 21.73
C LYS A 245 -10.42 3.68 21.53
N ARG A 246 -10.67 2.66 22.36
CA ARG A 246 -10.03 1.34 22.22
C ARG A 246 -10.47 0.61 20.96
N MET A 247 -11.75 0.72 20.58
CA MET A 247 -12.24 0.15 19.31
C MET A 247 -11.52 0.79 18.13
N LEU A 248 -11.38 2.12 18.13
CA LEU A 248 -10.63 2.84 17.10
C LEU A 248 -9.16 2.43 17.07
N ALA A 249 -8.51 2.24 18.23
CA ALA A 249 -7.13 1.75 18.30
C ALA A 249 -6.95 0.37 17.64
N VAL A 250 -7.92 -0.55 17.82
CA VAL A 250 -7.91 -1.87 17.16
C VAL A 250 -7.99 -1.70 15.65
N SER A 251 -8.95 -0.92 15.15
CA SER A 251 -9.07 -0.70 13.71
C SER A 251 -7.83 -0.04 13.11
N GLN A 252 -7.16 0.87 13.83
CA GLN A 252 -5.91 1.48 13.41
C GLN A 252 -4.77 0.45 13.34
N TYR A 253 -4.71 -0.45 14.32
CA TYR A 253 -3.74 -1.53 14.33
C TYR A 253 -3.92 -2.47 13.13
N LEU A 254 -5.16 -2.89 12.85
CA LEU A 254 -5.50 -3.72 11.69
C LEU A 254 -5.23 -3.00 10.37
N HIS A 255 -5.48 -1.69 10.31
CA HIS A 255 -5.11 -0.86 9.16
C HIS A 255 -3.60 -0.88 8.89
N ASN A 256 -2.79 -0.72 9.94
CA ASN A 256 -1.34 -0.73 9.79
C ASN A 256 -0.80 -2.10 9.33
N LEU A 257 -1.49 -3.19 9.68
CA LEU A 257 -1.18 -4.54 9.19
C LEU A 257 -1.70 -4.80 7.76
N GLY A 258 -2.48 -3.87 7.19
CA GLY A 258 -3.11 -4.04 5.89
C GLY A 258 -4.29 -5.02 5.90
N ILE A 259 -4.83 -5.39 7.06
CA ILE A 259 -5.96 -6.32 7.14
C ILE A 259 -7.26 -5.64 6.69
N CYS A 260 -7.39 -4.34 6.94
CA CYS A 260 -8.49 -3.50 6.48
C CYS A 260 -7.99 -2.07 6.23
N LEU A 261 -8.82 -1.17 5.70
CA LEU A 261 -8.49 0.26 5.64
C LEU A 261 -9.48 1.07 6.47
N HIS A 262 -8.95 1.94 7.35
CA HIS A 262 -9.77 2.84 8.16
C HIS A 262 -9.07 4.18 8.38
N PHE A 263 -9.50 5.21 7.65
CA PHE A 263 -8.89 6.54 7.65
C PHE A 263 -9.56 7.47 8.67
N GLN A 264 -9.20 7.32 9.94
CA GLN A 264 -9.87 7.99 11.06
C GLN A 264 -9.77 9.52 11.05
N LYS A 265 -8.73 10.07 10.39
CA LYS A 265 -8.47 11.51 10.30
C LYS A 265 -9.22 12.20 9.15
N VAL A 266 -9.76 11.42 8.21
CA VAL A 266 -10.38 11.93 6.98
C VAL A 266 -11.90 11.98 7.15
N LYS A 267 -12.50 13.16 7.01
CA LYS A 267 -13.90 13.41 7.41
C LYS A 267 -14.91 12.46 6.76
N LEU A 268 -14.71 12.14 5.48
CA LEU A 268 -15.59 11.25 4.73
C LEU A 268 -15.31 9.78 5.04
N LEU A 269 -14.03 9.39 5.05
CA LEU A 269 -13.61 8.00 5.22
C LEU A 269 -13.66 7.48 6.66
N LYS A 270 -13.62 8.35 7.67
CA LYS A 270 -13.61 7.94 9.09
C LYS A 270 -14.84 7.17 9.54
N LYS A 271 -15.91 7.16 8.73
CA LYS A 271 -17.17 6.46 9.03
C LYS A 271 -17.25 5.10 8.37
N THR A 272 -16.21 4.68 7.66
CA THR A 272 -16.21 3.47 6.84
C THR A 272 -14.95 2.66 7.12
N ILE A 273 -15.13 1.37 7.33
CA ILE A 273 -14.03 0.41 7.40
C ILE A 273 -14.09 -0.43 6.13
N ILE A 274 -13.10 -0.27 5.27
CA ILE A 274 -12.94 -1.06 4.06
C ILE A 274 -12.34 -2.41 4.48
N LEU A 275 -13.11 -3.48 4.36
CA LEU A 275 -12.70 -4.83 4.76
C LEU A 275 -11.80 -5.49 3.72
N ARG A 276 -11.94 -5.10 2.45
CA ARG A 276 -11.16 -5.63 1.33
C ARG A 276 -10.35 -4.51 0.68
N PRO A 277 -9.09 -4.30 1.11
CA PRO A 277 -8.23 -3.30 0.49
C PRO A 277 -8.10 -3.48 -1.02
N GLU A 278 -8.08 -4.73 -1.51
CA GLU A 278 -7.92 -5.08 -2.92
C GLU A 278 -9.09 -4.54 -3.75
N TRP A 279 -10.31 -4.66 -3.23
CA TRP A 279 -11.51 -4.12 -3.88
C TRP A 279 -11.41 -2.59 -4.04
N ALA A 280 -11.01 -1.89 -2.98
CA ALA A 280 -10.88 -0.44 -3.03
C ALA A 280 -9.77 -0.02 -3.99
N THR A 281 -8.65 -0.75 -4.02
CA THR A 281 -7.55 -0.49 -4.95
C THR A 281 -7.96 -0.71 -6.39
N SER A 282 -8.59 -1.85 -6.71
CA SER A 282 -9.07 -2.11 -8.06
C SER A 282 -10.07 -1.05 -8.52
N ALA A 283 -10.95 -0.57 -7.63
CA ALA A 283 -11.90 0.49 -7.95
C ALA A 283 -11.21 1.82 -8.30
N VAL A 284 -10.18 2.23 -7.55
CA VAL A 284 -9.44 3.48 -7.88
C VAL A 284 -8.61 3.35 -9.14
N TYR A 285 -7.98 2.19 -9.38
CA TYR A 285 -7.19 1.96 -10.59
C TYR A 285 -8.05 1.89 -11.85
N LYS A 286 -9.28 1.38 -11.75
CA LYS A 286 -10.27 1.41 -12.85
C LYS A 286 -10.49 2.82 -13.42
N VAL A 287 -10.30 3.88 -12.64
CA VAL A 287 -10.39 5.27 -13.13
C VAL A 287 -9.17 5.64 -13.97
N LEU A 288 -7.97 5.24 -13.56
CA LEU A 288 -6.73 5.55 -14.26
C LEU A 288 -6.59 4.74 -15.56
N ASP A 289 -7.11 3.52 -15.55
CA ASP A 289 -7.10 2.61 -16.70
C ASP A 289 -8.25 2.90 -17.68
N ASN A 290 -9.15 3.82 -17.31
CA ASN A 290 -10.26 4.20 -18.18
C ASN A 290 -9.76 4.98 -19.41
N LYS A 291 -10.06 4.46 -20.60
CA LYS A 291 -9.66 5.07 -21.88
C LYS A 291 -10.12 6.52 -22.05
N THR A 292 -11.31 6.88 -21.56
CA THR A 292 -11.80 8.26 -21.63
C THR A 292 -10.94 9.18 -20.76
N VAL A 293 -10.57 8.74 -19.56
CA VAL A 293 -9.70 9.49 -18.65
C VAL A 293 -8.29 9.64 -19.24
N GLN A 294 -7.73 8.56 -19.80
CA GLN A 294 -6.43 8.58 -20.47
C GLN A 294 -6.42 9.50 -21.69
N ASN A 295 -7.43 9.41 -22.56
CA ASN A 295 -7.55 10.26 -23.75
C ASN A 295 -7.75 11.75 -23.38
N ASN A 296 -8.34 12.03 -22.21
CA ASN A 296 -8.49 13.37 -21.67
C ASN A 296 -7.29 13.81 -20.79
N LEU A 297 -6.13 13.16 -20.94
CA LEU A 297 -4.89 13.50 -20.22
C LEU A 297 -5.08 13.54 -18.70
N GLY A 298 -5.83 12.58 -18.16
CA GLY A 298 -6.11 12.46 -16.73
C GLY A 298 -7.21 13.37 -16.21
N CYS A 299 -7.88 14.17 -17.05
CA CYS A 299 -9.01 15.00 -16.62
C CYS A 299 -10.32 14.20 -16.62
N PHE A 300 -11.06 14.27 -15.52
CA PHE A 300 -12.36 13.60 -15.37
C PHE A 300 -13.32 14.40 -14.47
N SER A 301 -14.59 14.01 -14.45
CA SER A 301 -15.66 14.67 -13.69
C SER A 301 -16.47 13.67 -12.86
N ASP A 302 -17.35 14.19 -12.01
CA ASP A 302 -18.34 13.37 -11.28
C ASP A 302 -19.14 12.47 -12.25
N ASP A 303 -19.62 12.99 -13.39
CA ASP A 303 -20.31 12.19 -14.42
C ASP A 303 -19.44 11.04 -14.96
N THR A 304 -18.13 11.26 -15.07
CA THR A 304 -17.20 10.22 -15.51
C THR A 304 -17.11 9.13 -14.45
N LEU A 305 -17.03 9.50 -13.17
CA LEU A 305 -17.00 8.56 -12.05
C LEU A 305 -18.31 7.77 -11.94
N GLU A 306 -19.46 8.41 -12.16
CA GLU A 306 -20.75 7.72 -12.22
C GLU A 306 -20.79 6.64 -13.30
N SER A 307 -20.16 6.88 -14.47
CA SER A 307 -20.06 5.89 -15.54
C SER A 307 -19.08 4.75 -15.26
N ILE A 308 -18.02 5.01 -14.48
CA ILE A 308 -16.97 4.01 -14.17
C ILE A 308 -17.38 3.13 -12.99
N TRP A 309 -18.06 3.73 -12.00
CA TRP A 309 -18.57 3.12 -10.78
C TRP A 309 -20.10 3.14 -10.80
N ASP A 310 -20.69 2.53 -11.84
CA ASP A 310 -22.12 2.54 -12.12
C ASP A 310 -22.92 1.49 -11.34
N GLU A 311 -22.25 0.44 -10.84
CA GLU A 311 -22.91 -0.69 -10.17
C GLU A 311 -22.35 -1.05 -8.79
N GLY A 312 -23.17 -1.83 -8.05
CA GLY A 312 -22.78 -2.50 -6.81
C GLY A 312 -22.23 -1.59 -5.72
N ASP A 313 -21.24 -2.10 -5.00
CA ASP A 313 -20.60 -1.39 -3.89
C ASP A 313 -19.83 -0.16 -4.34
N THR A 314 -19.28 -0.15 -5.56
CA THR A 314 -18.56 1.02 -6.10
C THR A 314 -19.51 2.19 -6.35
N ALA A 315 -20.74 1.93 -6.80
CA ALA A 315 -21.77 2.95 -6.93
C ALA A 315 -22.20 3.55 -5.59
N ASN A 316 -22.21 2.74 -4.53
CA ASN A 316 -22.59 3.16 -3.18
C ASN A 316 -21.50 3.95 -2.45
N MET A 317 -20.24 3.83 -2.89
CA MET A 317 -19.06 4.40 -2.26
C MET A 317 -18.31 5.40 -3.14
N ARG A 318 -18.94 6.01 -4.15
CA ARG A 318 -18.22 6.87 -5.12
C ARG A 318 -17.47 8.02 -4.44
N ASP A 319 -18.12 8.71 -3.51
CA ASP A 319 -17.52 9.85 -2.81
C ASP A 319 -16.35 9.37 -1.94
N GLU A 320 -16.51 8.24 -1.24
CA GLU A 320 -15.45 7.62 -0.45
C GLU A 320 -14.28 7.15 -1.33
N LEU A 321 -14.54 6.51 -2.46
CA LEU A 321 -13.50 6.05 -3.39
C LEU A 321 -12.76 7.24 -4.03
N LEU A 322 -13.46 8.31 -4.39
CA LEU A 322 -12.85 9.55 -4.84
C LEU A 322 -12.00 10.20 -3.73
N GLN A 323 -12.51 10.27 -2.49
CA GLN A 323 -11.73 10.75 -1.37
C GLN A 323 -10.50 9.87 -1.14
N LEU A 324 -10.63 8.55 -1.31
CA LEU A 324 -9.52 7.62 -1.22
C LEU A 324 -8.45 7.92 -2.29
N MET A 325 -8.87 8.20 -3.54
CA MET A 325 -7.94 8.65 -4.59
C MET A 325 -7.22 9.96 -4.20
N MET A 326 -7.95 10.94 -3.66
CA MET A 326 -7.36 12.21 -3.23
C MET A 326 -6.39 12.04 -2.07
N GLU A 327 -6.74 11.21 -1.08
CA GLU A 327 -5.80 10.84 -0.02
C GLU A 327 -4.56 10.20 -0.66
N PHE A 328 -4.76 9.27 -1.61
CA PHE A 328 -3.70 8.56 -2.33
C PHE A 328 -2.83 9.44 -3.23
N GLY A 329 -3.12 10.74 -3.33
CA GLY A 329 -2.44 11.65 -4.24
C GLY A 329 -2.60 11.26 -5.71
N LEU A 330 -3.59 10.41 -6.00
CA LEU A 330 -3.91 9.87 -7.33
C LEU A 330 -4.60 10.90 -8.20
N CYS A 331 -5.36 11.80 -7.57
CA CYS A 331 -6.04 12.87 -8.25
C CYS A 331 -6.21 14.07 -7.33
N TYR A 332 -6.50 15.21 -7.95
CA TYR A 332 -6.75 16.47 -7.26
C TYR A 332 -7.96 17.16 -7.90
N GLU A 333 -8.80 17.79 -7.08
CA GLU A 333 -9.85 18.66 -7.59
C GLU A 333 -9.22 19.89 -8.25
N ILE A 334 -9.68 20.24 -9.45
CA ILE A 334 -9.16 21.38 -10.20
C ILE A 334 -9.68 22.68 -9.53
N PRO A 335 -8.79 23.63 -9.18
CA PRO A 335 -9.21 24.87 -8.55
C PRO A 335 -10.27 25.61 -9.37
N HIS A 336 -11.33 26.07 -8.69
CA HIS A 336 -12.46 26.80 -9.28
C HIS A 336 -13.32 25.99 -10.27
N CYS A 337 -13.11 24.67 -10.37
CA CYS A 337 -13.90 23.78 -11.22
C CYS A 337 -14.45 22.62 -10.39
N LYS A 338 -15.46 22.93 -9.55
CA LYS A 338 -16.08 21.94 -8.66
C LYS A 338 -16.58 20.71 -9.43
N GLY A 339 -16.30 19.52 -8.93
CA GLY A 339 -16.69 18.26 -9.57
C GLY A 339 -15.85 17.88 -10.78
N ARG A 340 -14.68 18.52 -10.95
CA ARG A 340 -13.67 18.17 -11.95
C ARG A 340 -12.34 17.90 -11.29
N TYR A 341 -11.69 16.84 -11.73
CA TYR A 341 -10.46 16.34 -11.15
C TYR A 341 -9.42 16.08 -12.23
N ILE A 342 -8.18 16.02 -11.80
CA ILE A 342 -7.04 15.68 -12.64
C ILE A 342 -6.20 14.61 -11.96
N ALA A 343 -5.81 13.59 -12.71
CA ALA A 343 -4.79 12.60 -12.37
C ALA A 343 -3.47 13.00 -13.04
N PRO A 344 -2.55 13.70 -12.33
CA PRO A 344 -1.36 14.31 -12.96
C PRO A 344 -0.42 13.29 -13.62
N GLN A 345 -0.42 12.05 -13.16
CA GLN A 345 0.37 10.95 -13.71
C GLN A 345 -0.02 10.57 -15.16
N LEU A 346 -1.21 10.98 -15.62
CA LEU A 346 -1.69 10.76 -16.98
C LEU A 346 -1.47 11.99 -17.90
N LEU A 347 -0.84 13.05 -17.39
CA LEU A 347 -0.48 14.21 -18.21
C LEU A 347 0.57 13.85 -19.26
N ALA A 348 0.54 14.58 -20.37
CA ALA A 348 1.59 14.50 -21.37
C ALA A 348 2.95 14.87 -20.73
N LYS A 349 4.00 14.15 -21.12
CA LYS A 349 5.38 14.47 -20.71
C LYS A 349 5.88 15.78 -21.30
N GLU A 350 5.33 16.16 -22.45
CA GLU A 350 5.68 17.41 -23.13
C GLU A 350 4.97 18.59 -22.49
N GLN A 351 5.70 19.70 -22.38
CA GLN A 351 5.13 20.95 -21.90
C GLN A 351 4.03 21.41 -22.86
N PRO A 352 2.85 21.78 -22.37
CA PRO A 352 1.80 22.33 -23.23
C PRO A 352 2.28 23.65 -23.84
N ASP A 353 1.94 23.85 -25.11
CA ASP A 353 2.25 25.09 -25.83
C ASP A 353 1.40 26.22 -25.24
N TYR A 354 2.01 27.05 -24.39
CA TYR A 354 1.34 28.09 -23.63
C TYR A 354 2.05 29.43 -23.80
N ALA A 355 1.36 30.40 -24.40
CA ALA A 355 1.87 31.74 -24.59
C ALA A 355 1.74 32.55 -23.29
N TRP A 356 2.80 32.56 -22.48
CA TRP A 356 2.87 33.34 -21.22
C TRP A 356 2.69 34.85 -21.39
N ASP A 357 2.91 35.38 -22.61
CA ASP A 357 2.91 36.81 -22.90
C ASP A 357 1.60 37.36 -23.46
N ASP A 358 0.47 36.65 -23.31
CA ASP A 358 -0.84 37.25 -23.55
C ASP A 358 -1.15 38.29 -22.44
N PRO A 359 -1.28 39.60 -22.76
CA PRO A 359 -1.55 40.64 -21.78
C PRO A 359 -2.87 40.45 -21.02
N THR A 360 -3.78 39.61 -21.52
CA THR A 360 -5.03 39.28 -20.83
C THR A 360 -4.82 38.34 -19.63
N ALA A 361 -3.79 37.48 -19.66
CA ALA A 361 -3.47 36.54 -18.58
C ALA A 361 -2.84 37.24 -17.35
N ARG A 362 -2.02 38.29 -17.57
CA ARG A 362 -1.38 39.08 -16.50
C ARG A 362 -2.39 39.83 -15.62
N SER A 363 -3.60 40.08 -16.10
CA SER A 363 -4.63 40.81 -15.35
C SER A 363 -5.33 39.97 -14.26
N ARG A 364 -5.24 38.63 -14.32
CA ARG A 364 -5.93 37.73 -13.39
C ARG A 364 -5.12 37.34 -12.14
N LEU A 365 -3.83 37.66 -12.11
CA LEU A 365 -2.90 37.27 -11.04
C LEU A 365 -2.40 38.44 -10.17
N ARG A 366 -2.90 39.67 -10.36
CA ARG A 366 -2.64 40.74 -9.41
C ARG A 366 -3.69 40.67 -8.30
N PRO A 367 -3.30 40.43 -7.03
CA PRO A 367 -4.18 40.75 -5.91
C PRO A 367 -4.55 42.23 -6.04
N SER A 368 -5.84 42.54 -5.92
CA SER A 368 -6.30 43.91 -5.75
C SER A 368 -5.58 44.49 -4.53
N THR A 369 -4.55 45.29 -4.79
CA THR A 369 -3.97 46.18 -3.79
C THR A 369 -4.95 47.34 -3.66
N SER A 370 -5.98 47.13 -2.85
CA SER A 370 -6.76 48.21 -2.27
C SER A 370 -5.78 49.08 -1.49
N SER A 371 -5.53 50.30 -1.96
CA SER A 371 -4.86 51.33 -1.17
C SER A 371 -5.80 52.52 -1.02
N VAL A 372 -6.05 52.83 0.25
CA VAL A 372 -6.78 53.94 0.90
C VAL A 372 -8.30 53.82 0.94
#